data_AF-A0A366XBG5-F1
#
_entry.id   AF-A0A366XBG5-F1
#
_cell.length_a   1.000
_cell.length_b   1.000
_cell.length_c   1.000
_cell.angle_alpha   90.00
_cell.angle_beta   90.00
_cell.angle_gamma   90.00
#
_symmetry.space_group_name_H-M   'P 1'
#
loop_
_entity.id
_entity.type
_entity.pdbx_description
1 polymer ?
#
loop_
_entity_poly.entity_id
_entity_poly.type
_entity_poly.pdbx_seq_one_letter_code
_entity_poly.pdbx_strand_id
1 'polypeptide(L)'
;MKIQENRTYSQLKVGDKAQVTRLCTVDDLYAFASASGDHNPLNLAAYDGDGDGHPEAVAPALWPAGLVAAVIGNILPGAGTRTRRADLSFHASVLAGQELTAFVSVTEKREDGDLTCSAEVRRVGDNALILSGTVQVTPPSRHLTFDSVEVPGLIVQRHRHFDALLEKARPLDPMPTAIVAPEEPNSLGGALLALENSIITPILVGDPDKITAAAAQLGANLAGIEIIQAKGHDVAAHRAVDLVVEGKARMLMKGHLHTDVLLRAALRREKGLRTGRRLSHVFVMDVPGMSRPIMVTDAAVNIAPDLETKADIVQNAIHLAHSIGIEMPKVGVLSAVETINPHLPSSVDAALLSKMAERGQITGGLVDGPLAMDNAVDLNAARTKGITSPVAGVADILVVPNIEAGNMVAKQLTYISHAEAAGVVIGAAAPIILTSRADDDASRLASCAVAALHAIANEGKIHG
;
A
#
# COMPACT_ATOMS: atom_id res chain seq x y z
N MET A 1 -23.16 -15.81 -6.61
CA MET A 1 -24.49 -15.41 -6.10
C MET A 1 -25.12 -16.64 -5.47
N LYS A 2 -25.16 -16.74 -4.14
CA LYS A 2 -25.78 -17.88 -3.45
C LYS A 2 -27.00 -17.32 -2.73
N ILE A 3 -28.17 -17.45 -3.35
CA ILE A 3 -29.44 -17.10 -2.72
C ILE A 3 -29.54 -17.91 -1.41
N GLN A 4 -29.70 -17.21 -0.29
CA GLN A 4 -29.91 -17.84 1.01
C GLN A 4 -31.38 -17.74 1.40
N GLU A 5 -31.91 -18.85 1.92
CA GLU A 5 -33.28 -18.94 2.41
C GLU A 5 -33.27 -19.15 3.91
N ASN A 6 -34.16 -18.44 4.60
CA ASN A 6 -34.37 -18.64 6.03
C ASN A 6 -35.28 -19.85 6.31
N ARG A 7 -35.37 -20.24 7.58
CA ARG A 7 -36.30 -21.25 8.07
C ARG A 7 -37.20 -20.65 9.14
N THR A 8 -38.50 -20.88 9.00
CA THR A 8 -39.50 -20.46 9.99
C THR A 8 -39.53 -21.42 11.18
N TYR A 9 -40.15 -21.01 12.29
CA TYR A 9 -40.24 -21.83 13.50
C TYR A 9 -40.81 -23.22 13.24
N SER A 10 -41.80 -23.39 12.35
CA SER A 10 -42.40 -24.69 12.05
C SER A 10 -41.46 -25.63 11.28
N GLN A 11 -40.53 -25.07 10.50
CA GLN A 11 -39.57 -25.82 9.69
C GLN A 11 -38.36 -26.31 10.49
N LEU A 12 -38.07 -25.64 11.62
CA LEU A 12 -36.91 -25.92 12.47
C LEU A 12 -37.18 -27.08 13.43
N LYS A 13 -36.15 -27.90 13.66
CA LYS A 13 -36.20 -29.05 14.57
C LYS A 13 -35.07 -28.96 15.61
N VAL A 14 -35.34 -29.48 16.80
CA VAL A 14 -34.28 -29.71 17.79
C VAL A 14 -33.24 -30.65 17.16
N GLY A 15 -31.96 -30.29 17.28
CA GLY A 15 -30.84 -31.00 16.67
C GLY A 15 -30.38 -30.42 15.33
N ASP A 16 -31.12 -29.48 14.72
CA ASP A 16 -30.64 -28.75 13.53
C ASP A 16 -29.32 -28.03 13.85
N LYS A 17 -28.35 -28.11 12.95
CA LYS A 17 -27.01 -27.51 13.12
C LYS A 17 -26.59 -26.68 11.93
N ALA A 18 -25.75 -25.69 12.16
CA ALA A 18 -25.08 -24.91 11.13
C ALA A 18 -23.72 -24.42 11.64
N GLN A 19 -22.85 -24.06 10.69
CA GLN A 19 -21.55 -23.51 11.00
C GLN A 19 -21.08 -22.50 9.96
N VAL A 20 -20.16 -21.64 10.36
CA VAL A 20 -19.38 -20.79 9.46
C VAL A 20 -17.92 -20.82 9.89
N THR A 21 -17.01 -20.79 8.92
CA THR A 21 -15.57 -20.68 9.17
C THR A 21 -15.07 -19.36 8.58
N ARG A 22 -14.23 -18.64 9.32
CA ARG A 22 -13.67 -17.35 8.90
C ARG A 22 -12.28 -17.15 9.48
N LEU A 23 -11.39 -16.60 8.66
CA LEU A 23 -10.08 -16.08 9.09
C LEU A 23 -10.27 -14.78 9.87
N CYS A 24 -9.69 -14.68 11.07
CA CYS A 24 -9.59 -13.41 11.79
C CYS A 24 -8.48 -12.58 11.15
N THR A 25 -8.83 -11.51 10.44
CA THR A 25 -7.85 -10.61 9.85
C THR A 25 -7.67 -9.36 10.70
N VAL A 26 -6.52 -8.71 10.55
CA VAL A 26 -6.28 -7.42 11.21
C VAL A 26 -7.33 -6.37 10.80
N ASP A 27 -7.74 -6.36 9.53
CA ASP A 27 -8.74 -5.40 9.03
C ASP A 27 -10.11 -5.62 9.68
N ASP A 28 -10.44 -6.85 10.07
CA ASP A 28 -11.64 -7.13 10.84
C ASP A 28 -11.61 -6.47 12.23
N LEU A 29 -10.42 -6.36 12.85
CA LEU A 29 -10.26 -5.74 14.15
C LEU A 29 -10.40 -4.22 14.06
N TYR A 30 -9.84 -3.60 13.01
CA TYR A 30 -10.06 -2.17 12.73
C TYR A 30 -11.52 -1.86 12.41
N ALA A 31 -12.18 -2.72 11.62
CA ALA A 31 -13.61 -2.58 11.35
C ALA A 31 -14.44 -2.69 12.64
N PHE A 32 -14.10 -3.63 13.52
CA PHE A 32 -14.74 -3.77 14.82
C PHE A 32 -14.51 -2.55 15.70
N ALA A 33 -13.28 -2.07 15.82
CA ALA A 33 -12.93 -0.88 16.61
C ALA A 33 -13.72 0.35 16.12
N SER A 34 -13.76 0.56 14.80
CA SER A 34 -14.51 1.66 14.19
C SER A 34 -16.02 1.56 14.44
N ALA A 35 -16.60 0.35 14.35
CA ALA A 35 -18.03 0.14 14.55
C ALA A 35 -18.47 0.19 16.02
N SER A 36 -17.60 -0.25 16.94
CA SER A 36 -17.91 -0.37 18.37
C SER A 36 -17.44 0.82 19.22
N GLY A 37 -16.46 1.59 18.74
CA GLY A 37 -15.74 2.58 19.54
C GLY A 37 -14.73 1.99 20.53
N ASP A 38 -14.52 0.67 20.52
CA ASP A 38 -13.50 0.01 21.34
C ASP A 38 -12.12 0.15 20.69
N HIS A 39 -11.38 1.18 21.12
CA HIS A 39 -10.02 1.46 20.66
C HIS A 39 -8.94 0.89 21.61
N ASN A 40 -9.26 -0.17 22.36
CA ASN A 40 -8.27 -0.82 23.22
C ASN A 40 -7.02 -1.21 22.42
N PRO A 41 -5.82 -0.72 22.78
CA PRO A 41 -4.59 -0.98 22.05
C PRO A 41 -4.27 -2.46 21.86
N LEU A 42 -4.66 -3.33 22.81
CA LEU A 42 -4.51 -4.80 22.71
C LEU A 42 -5.12 -5.40 21.43
N ASN A 43 -6.10 -4.72 20.85
CA ASN A 43 -6.81 -5.19 19.67
C ASN A 43 -6.25 -4.62 18.35
N LEU A 44 -5.23 -3.75 18.41
CA LEU A 44 -4.66 -3.06 17.26
C LEU A 44 -3.32 -3.70 16.86
N ALA A 45 -3.08 -3.82 15.55
CA ALA A 45 -1.97 -4.61 15.02
C ALA A 45 -0.55 -4.10 15.30
N ALA A 46 -0.40 -2.93 15.92
CA ALA A 46 0.90 -2.36 16.25
C ALA A 46 1.22 -2.43 17.75
N TYR A 47 0.36 -3.05 18.56
CA TYR A 47 0.57 -3.17 20.00
C TYR A 47 1.21 -4.52 20.33
N ASP A 48 2.42 -4.45 20.86
CA ASP A 48 3.09 -5.55 21.53
C ASP A 48 2.63 -5.57 23.00
N GLY A 49 1.71 -6.48 23.30
CA GLY A 49 1.03 -6.55 24.59
C GLY A 49 1.81 -7.26 25.68
N ASP A 50 2.76 -8.11 25.33
CA ASP A 50 3.58 -8.89 26.27
C ASP A 50 5.04 -8.41 26.34
N GLY A 51 5.45 -7.54 25.41
CA GLY A 51 6.76 -6.91 25.36
C GLY A 51 7.84 -7.80 24.76
N ASP A 52 7.47 -8.85 24.02
CA ASP A 52 8.40 -9.81 23.42
C ASP A 52 9.03 -9.30 22.10
N GLY A 53 8.57 -8.17 21.58
CA GLY A 53 8.98 -7.56 20.33
C GLY A 53 8.10 -7.93 19.13
N HIS A 54 7.01 -8.68 19.31
CA HIS A 54 6.08 -9.09 18.28
C HIS A 54 4.66 -8.54 18.54
N PRO A 55 4.12 -7.68 17.66
CA PRO A 55 2.75 -7.20 17.82
C PRO A 55 1.73 -8.34 17.76
N GLU A 56 0.91 -8.44 18.81
CA GLU A 56 -0.14 -9.44 18.93
C GLU A 56 -1.49 -8.76 18.70
N ALA A 57 -2.02 -8.83 17.47
CA ALA A 57 -3.34 -8.31 17.17
C ALA A 57 -4.42 -9.25 17.76
N VAL A 58 -4.78 -9.04 19.03
CA VAL A 58 -5.76 -9.88 19.73
C VAL A 58 -7.18 -9.49 19.30
N ALA A 59 -8.00 -10.47 18.92
CA ALA A 59 -9.39 -10.20 18.60
C ALA A 59 -10.17 -9.80 19.88
N PRO A 60 -10.96 -8.71 19.84
CA PRO A 60 -11.89 -8.39 20.92
C PRO A 60 -12.79 -9.59 21.22
N ALA A 61 -13.09 -9.86 22.48
CA ALA A 61 -13.90 -11.03 22.87
C ALA A 61 -15.26 -11.10 22.16
N LEU A 62 -15.86 -9.96 21.82
CA LEU A 62 -17.13 -9.88 21.11
C LEU A 62 -17.02 -10.13 19.60
N TRP A 63 -15.81 -10.12 19.02
CA TRP A 63 -15.61 -10.42 17.60
C TRP A 63 -15.95 -11.89 17.26
N PRO A 64 -15.46 -12.93 18.00
CA PRO A 64 -15.93 -14.30 17.83
C PRO A 64 -17.44 -14.47 18.04
N ALA A 65 -18.07 -13.69 18.94
CA ALA A 65 -19.52 -13.71 19.12
C ALA A 65 -20.26 -13.22 17.85
N GLY A 66 -19.66 -12.33 17.07
CA GLY A 66 -20.14 -11.93 15.75
C GLY A 66 -20.23 -13.10 14.75
N LEU A 67 -19.37 -14.12 14.86
CA LEU A 67 -19.47 -15.33 14.03
C LEU A 67 -20.69 -16.18 14.39
N VAL A 68 -21.03 -16.27 15.69
CA VAL A 68 -22.28 -16.90 16.15
C VAL A 68 -23.49 -16.15 15.58
N ALA A 69 -23.46 -14.81 15.63
CA ALA A 69 -24.50 -13.98 15.02
C ALA A 69 -24.59 -14.20 13.50
N ALA A 70 -23.47 -14.40 12.81
CA ALA A 70 -23.45 -14.71 11.38
C ALA A 70 -24.12 -16.07 11.07
N VAL A 71 -23.90 -17.11 11.88
CA VAL A 71 -24.61 -18.39 11.70
C VAL A 71 -26.11 -18.20 11.92
N ILE A 72 -26.49 -17.48 12.97
CA ILE A 72 -27.90 -17.26 13.35
C ILE A 72 -28.65 -16.44 12.28
N GLY A 73 -28.06 -15.31 11.89
CA GLY A 73 -28.67 -14.35 10.98
C GLY A 73 -28.69 -14.80 9.53
N ASN A 74 -27.77 -15.69 9.12
CA ASN A 74 -27.63 -16.08 7.70
C ASN A 74 -28.05 -17.52 7.42
N ILE A 75 -27.88 -18.46 8.36
CA ILE A 75 -27.98 -19.91 8.08
C ILE A 75 -29.05 -20.61 8.93
N LEU A 76 -29.05 -20.40 10.25
CA LEU A 76 -29.89 -21.14 11.19
C LEU A 76 -30.29 -20.28 12.40
N PRO A 77 -31.52 -19.75 12.44
CA PRO A 77 -32.62 -19.91 11.48
C PRO A 77 -32.45 -19.18 10.14
N GLY A 78 -31.59 -18.16 10.06
CA GLY A 78 -31.33 -17.37 8.86
C GLY A 78 -32.04 -16.02 8.84
N ALA A 79 -32.13 -15.40 7.66
CA ALA A 79 -32.53 -14.00 7.49
C ALA A 79 -33.86 -13.66 8.21
N GLY A 80 -33.87 -12.50 8.88
CA GLY A 80 -35.02 -12.02 9.67
C GLY A 80 -35.11 -12.59 11.09
N THR A 81 -34.15 -13.44 11.50
CA THR A 81 -34.01 -13.86 12.90
C THR A 81 -33.60 -12.68 13.79
N ARG A 82 -34.14 -12.60 15.00
CA ARG A 82 -33.73 -11.64 16.02
C ARG A 82 -33.14 -12.33 17.24
N THR A 83 -31.96 -11.92 17.67
CA THR A 83 -31.36 -12.35 18.93
C THR A 83 -32.05 -11.64 20.09
N ARG A 84 -32.52 -12.41 21.08
CA ARG A 84 -33.17 -11.90 22.29
C ARG A 84 -32.23 -11.83 23.48
N ARG A 85 -31.44 -12.88 23.63
CA ARG A 85 -30.51 -13.06 24.75
C ARG A 85 -29.35 -13.91 24.29
N ALA A 86 -28.16 -13.58 24.74
CA ALA A 86 -26.97 -14.40 24.55
C ALA A 86 -26.24 -14.49 25.90
N ASP A 87 -26.03 -15.71 26.38
CA ASP A 87 -25.24 -16.01 27.56
C ASP A 87 -23.99 -16.75 27.07
N LEU A 88 -22.88 -16.01 26.96
CA LEU A 88 -21.64 -16.48 26.33
C LEU A 88 -20.49 -16.42 27.34
N SER A 89 -19.63 -17.43 27.31
CA SER A 89 -18.36 -17.49 28.04
C SER A 89 -17.20 -17.54 27.05
N PHE A 90 -16.15 -16.78 27.34
CA PHE A 90 -14.94 -16.67 26.53
C PHE A 90 -13.79 -17.36 27.26
N HIS A 91 -13.12 -18.28 26.58
CA HIS A 91 -12.20 -19.24 27.21
C HIS A 91 -10.74 -19.05 26.79
N ALA A 92 -10.48 -18.52 25.60
CA ALA A 92 -9.14 -18.30 25.08
C ALA A 92 -9.09 -17.12 24.11
N SER A 93 -7.92 -16.48 24.02
CA SER A 93 -7.64 -15.39 23.08
C SER A 93 -7.49 -15.91 21.65
N VAL A 94 -7.82 -15.05 20.69
CA VAL A 94 -7.63 -15.30 19.26
C VAL A 94 -6.71 -14.21 18.72
N LEU A 95 -5.72 -14.62 17.94
CA LEU A 95 -4.83 -13.70 17.25
C LEU A 95 -5.25 -13.54 15.78
N ALA A 96 -5.01 -12.36 15.20
CA ALA A 96 -5.13 -12.21 13.76
C ALA A 96 -4.25 -13.23 13.02
N GLY A 97 -4.74 -13.72 11.88
CA GLY A 97 -4.17 -14.85 11.15
C GLY A 97 -4.71 -16.22 11.58
N GLN A 98 -5.45 -16.32 12.69
CA GLN A 98 -6.07 -17.57 13.12
C GLN A 98 -7.47 -17.75 12.48
N GLU A 99 -7.77 -18.98 12.07
CA GLU A 99 -9.07 -19.35 11.53
C GLU A 99 -9.97 -19.93 12.62
N LEU A 100 -11.23 -19.46 12.67
CA LEU A 100 -12.23 -19.91 13.63
C LEU A 100 -13.45 -20.51 12.94
N THR A 101 -14.02 -21.55 13.54
CA THR A 101 -15.32 -22.11 13.16
C THR A 101 -16.34 -21.89 14.27
N ALA A 102 -17.44 -21.22 13.94
CA ALA A 102 -18.59 -21.08 14.83
C ALA A 102 -19.64 -22.14 14.51
N PHE A 103 -20.14 -22.83 15.53
CA PHE A 103 -21.16 -23.87 15.48
C PHE A 103 -22.39 -23.41 16.26
N VAL A 104 -23.57 -23.59 15.67
CA VAL A 104 -24.85 -23.34 16.33
C VAL A 104 -25.74 -24.56 16.15
N SER A 105 -26.38 -25.00 17.24
CA SER A 105 -27.34 -26.11 17.22
C SER A 105 -28.63 -25.72 17.96
N VAL A 106 -29.79 -26.05 17.40
CA VAL A 106 -31.08 -25.84 18.09
C VAL A 106 -31.22 -26.89 19.19
N THR A 107 -31.31 -26.46 20.45
CA THR A 107 -31.45 -27.35 21.61
C THR A 107 -32.89 -27.42 22.11
N GLU A 108 -33.67 -26.36 21.91
CA GLU A 108 -35.04 -26.27 22.42
C GLU A 108 -35.92 -25.43 21.49
N LYS A 109 -37.17 -25.86 21.33
CA LYS A 109 -38.26 -25.05 20.77
C LYS A 109 -39.18 -24.63 21.91
N ARG A 110 -39.25 -23.34 22.19
CA ARG A 110 -39.99 -22.80 23.34
C ARG A 110 -41.45 -22.54 22.96
N GLU A 111 -42.35 -22.59 23.95
CA GLU A 111 -43.79 -22.38 23.75
C GLU A 111 -44.14 -20.95 23.31
N ASP A 112 -43.28 -19.98 23.65
CA ASP A 112 -43.39 -18.57 23.26
C ASP A 112 -43.03 -18.30 21.78
N GLY A 113 -42.63 -19.34 21.04
CA GLY A 113 -42.24 -19.25 19.63
C GLY A 113 -40.76 -18.91 19.42
N ASP A 114 -39.96 -18.82 20.48
CA ASP A 114 -38.51 -18.65 20.40
C ASP A 114 -37.76 -20.00 20.37
N LEU A 115 -36.48 -19.95 20.02
CA LEU A 115 -35.58 -21.09 20.08
C LEU A 115 -34.45 -20.83 21.08
N THR A 116 -34.07 -21.88 21.82
CA THR A 116 -32.78 -21.92 22.50
C THR A 116 -31.80 -22.66 21.59
N CYS A 117 -30.65 -22.04 21.33
CA CYS A 117 -29.56 -22.63 20.56
C CYS A 117 -28.29 -22.70 21.42
N SER A 118 -27.57 -23.82 21.37
CA SER A 118 -26.18 -23.88 21.85
C SER A 118 -25.27 -23.25 20.81
N ALA A 119 -24.29 -22.47 21.27
CA ALA A 119 -23.28 -21.83 20.44
C ALA A 119 -21.88 -22.18 20.92
N GLU A 120 -20.98 -22.42 19.98
CA GLU A 120 -19.59 -22.73 20.25
C GLU A 120 -18.71 -22.15 19.15
N VAL A 121 -17.54 -21.60 19.49
CA VAL A 121 -16.52 -21.20 18.52
C VAL A 121 -15.22 -21.91 18.87
N ARG A 122 -14.61 -22.55 17.87
CA ARG A 122 -13.33 -23.24 17.99
C ARG A 122 -12.31 -22.71 17.01
N ARG A 123 -11.04 -22.72 17.40
CA ARG A 123 -9.92 -22.41 16.51
C ARG A 123 -9.56 -23.65 15.68
N VAL A 124 -9.38 -23.49 14.38
CA VAL A 124 -9.17 -24.60 13.44
C VAL A 124 -7.84 -25.32 13.68
N GLY A 125 -6.77 -24.57 13.96
CA GLY A 125 -5.41 -25.13 14.04
C GLY A 125 -5.18 -26.13 15.19
N ASP A 126 -5.81 -25.92 16.34
CA ASP A 126 -5.61 -26.70 17.57
C ASP A 126 -6.91 -27.18 18.23
N ASN A 127 -8.05 -26.90 17.60
CA ASN A 127 -9.38 -27.20 18.11
C ASN A 127 -9.68 -26.56 19.49
N ALA A 128 -8.95 -25.52 19.88
CA ALA A 128 -9.14 -24.84 21.15
C ALA A 128 -10.55 -24.22 21.24
N LEU A 129 -11.19 -24.37 22.40
CA LEU A 129 -12.48 -23.75 22.69
C LEU A 129 -12.27 -22.26 22.94
N ILE A 130 -12.84 -21.41 22.09
CA ILE A 130 -12.72 -19.95 22.19
C ILE A 130 -13.94 -19.36 22.91
N LEU A 131 -15.13 -19.81 22.53
CA LEU A 131 -16.40 -19.30 23.02
C LEU A 131 -17.39 -20.45 23.17
N SER A 132 -18.16 -20.47 24.26
CA SER A 132 -19.30 -21.38 24.40
C SER A 132 -20.47 -20.66 25.06
N GLY A 133 -21.70 -21.11 24.79
CA GLY A 133 -22.85 -20.59 25.50
C GLY A 133 -24.18 -20.95 24.86
N THR A 134 -25.20 -20.18 25.21
CA THR A 134 -26.55 -20.31 24.65
C THR A 134 -27.04 -18.99 24.09
N VAL A 135 -27.77 -19.05 22.98
CA VAL A 135 -28.41 -17.89 22.36
C VAL A 135 -29.89 -18.18 22.19
N GLN A 136 -30.71 -17.27 22.69
CA GLN A 136 -32.16 -17.28 22.49
C GLN A 136 -32.52 -16.38 21.32
N VAL A 137 -33.28 -16.91 20.37
CA VAL A 137 -33.62 -16.23 19.13
C VAL A 137 -35.11 -16.34 18.83
N THR A 138 -35.67 -15.29 18.24
CA THR A 138 -36.99 -15.31 17.60
C THR A 138 -36.80 -15.59 16.11
N PRO A 139 -37.20 -16.76 15.59
CA PRO A 139 -37.13 -17.07 14.17
C PRO A 139 -38.03 -16.15 13.34
N PRO A 140 -37.79 -16.05 12.02
CA PRO A 140 -38.65 -15.29 11.12
C PRO A 140 -40.05 -15.93 11.01
N SER A 141 -41.08 -15.08 10.99
CA SER A 141 -42.49 -15.51 10.87
C SER A 141 -42.90 -15.86 9.43
N ARG A 142 -42.11 -15.47 8.44
CA ARG A 142 -42.32 -15.74 7.02
C ARG A 142 -41.03 -16.18 6.35
N HIS A 143 -41.18 -16.95 5.28
CA HIS A 143 -40.07 -17.29 4.41
C HIS A 143 -39.53 -16.01 3.73
N LEU A 144 -38.21 -15.85 3.74
CA LEU A 144 -37.48 -14.77 3.13
C LEU A 144 -36.35 -15.34 2.30
N THR A 145 -36.19 -14.78 1.11
CA THR A 145 -35.07 -15.01 0.22
C THR A 145 -34.20 -13.76 0.25
N PHE A 146 -32.93 -13.91 0.58
CA PHE A 146 -31.99 -12.79 0.66
C PHE A 146 -30.77 -13.03 -0.22
N ASP A 147 -30.33 -11.97 -0.90
CA ASP A 147 -29.07 -11.95 -1.62
C ASP A 147 -28.03 -11.21 -0.78
N SER A 148 -26.94 -11.88 -0.45
CA SER A 148 -25.85 -11.34 0.39
C SER A 148 -25.10 -10.16 -0.25
N VAL A 149 -25.42 -9.80 -1.49
CA VAL A 149 -24.78 -8.74 -2.29
C VAL A 149 -25.11 -7.33 -1.77
N GLU A 150 -26.10 -7.15 -0.90
CA GLU A 150 -26.52 -5.83 -0.41
C GLU A 150 -25.61 -5.21 0.67
N VAL A 151 -24.68 -5.96 1.28
CA VAL A 151 -23.72 -5.38 2.23
C VAL A 151 -22.56 -4.78 1.44
N PRO A 152 -22.35 -3.45 1.48
CA PRO A 152 -21.23 -2.84 0.77
C PRO A 152 -19.91 -3.39 1.30
N GLY A 153 -18.93 -3.59 0.41
CA GLY A 153 -17.57 -3.88 0.82
C GLY A 153 -17.01 -2.73 1.66
N LEU A 154 -16.32 -3.06 2.75
CA LEU A 154 -15.60 -2.08 3.57
C LEU A 154 -14.13 -2.07 3.14
N ILE A 155 -13.59 -0.88 2.87
CA ILE A 155 -12.16 -0.67 2.65
C ILE A 155 -11.61 0.03 3.89
N VAL A 156 -10.70 -0.63 4.59
CA VAL A 156 -9.95 -0.01 5.68
C VAL A 156 -8.82 0.81 5.06
N GLN A 157 -8.81 2.12 5.30
CA GLN A 157 -7.80 3.05 4.79
C GLN A 157 -6.52 2.92 5.61
N ARG A 158 -5.61 2.03 5.16
CA ARG A 158 -4.31 1.78 5.77
C ARG A 158 -3.23 1.68 4.71
N HIS A 159 -2.02 2.10 5.09
CA HIS A 159 -0.82 2.13 4.23
C HIS A 159 0.24 1.14 4.73
N ARG A 160 -0.16 -0.13 4.79
CA ARG A 160 0.67 -1.23 5.32
C ARG A 160 1.93 -1.52 4.50
N HIS A 161 1.92 -1.19 3.21
CA HIS A 161 3.06 -1.45 2.34
C HIS A 161 4.16 -0.42 2.61
N PHE A 162 3.80 0.81 2.96
CA PHE A 162 4.76 1.82 3.41
C PHE A 162 5.33 1.50 4.78
N ASP A 163 4.51 1.04 5.72
CA ASP A 163 5.00 0.52 7.01
C ASP A 163 6.06 -0.57 6.79
N ALA A 164 5.78 -1.54 5.92
CA ALA A 164 6.73 -2.61 5.59
C ALA A 164 8.03 -2.11 4.92
N LEU A 165 7.97 -1.03 4.12
CA LEU A 165 9.17 -0.42 3.54
C LEU A 165 10.00 0.29 4.61
N LEU A 166 9.36 0.96 5.57
CA LEU A 166 10.02 1.61 6.69
C LEU A 166 10.68 0.60 7.61
N GLU A 167 10.00 -0.51 7.92
CA GLU A 167 10.57 -1.61 8.70
C GLU A 167 11.81 -2.23 8.04
N LYS A 168 11.83 -2.32 6.71
CA LYS A 168 13.02 -2.78 5.97
C LYS A 168 14.15 -1.76 5.99
N ALA A 169 13.85 -0.47 5.98
CA ALA A 169 14.84 0.61 5.87
C ALA A 169 15.46 1.01 7.22
N ARG A 170 14.68 1.01 8.32
CA ARG A 170 15.11 1.38 9.69
C ARG A 170 16.36 0.66 10.22
N PRO A 171 16.57 -0.66 10.00
CA PRO A 171 17.76 -1.34 10.53
C PRO A 171 19.04 -1.09 9.72
N LEU A 172 18.95 -0.37 8.60
CA LEU A 172 20.09 -0.07 7.72
C LEU A 172 20.79 1.22 8.17
N ASP A 173 22.04 1.40 7.78
CA ASP A 173 22.77 2.64 8.08
C ASP A 173 22.05 3.86 7.46
N PRO A 174 21.78 4.93 8.24
CA PRO A 174 21.06 6.10 7.75
C PRO A 174 21.77 6.76 6.57
N MET A 175 21.06 6.93 5.46
CA MET A 175 21.66 7.36 4.20
C MET A 175 22.03 8.85 4.20
N PRO A 176 23.30 9.23 3.93
CA PRO A 176 23.68 10.63 3.75
C PRO A 176 22.91 11.27 2.60
N THR A 177 22.07 12.26 2.91
CA THR A 177 21.11 12.82 1.95
C THR A 177 21.24 14.33 1.91
N ALA A 178 21.57 14.89 0.74
CA ALA A 178 21.60 16.34 0.57
C ALA A 178 20.19 16.87 0.31
N ILE A 179 19.68 17.67 1.25
CA ILE A 179 18.36 18.29 1.19
C ILE A 179 18.51 19.68 0.57
N VAL A 180 17.90 19.90 -0.59
CA VAL A 180 18.10 21.11 -1.38
C VAL A 180 17.05 22.16 -1.04
N ALA A 181 17.50 23.31 -0.54
CA ALA A 181 16.70 24.45 -0.11
C ALA A 181 15.51 24.07 0.82
N PRO A 182 15.71 23.40 1.97
CA PRO A 182 14.65 23.10 2.94
C PRO A 182 14.24 24.35 3.74
N GLU A 183 13.78 25.38 3.03
CA GLU A 183 13.56 26.74 3.54
C GLU A 183 12.12 26.98 4.03
N GLU A 184 11.27 25.95 4.02
CA GLU A 184 9.89 25.99 4.54
C GLU A 184 9.58 24.81 5.46
N PRO A 185 8.63 24.96 6.43
CA PRO A 185 8.29 23.94 7.42
C PRO A 185 8.03 22.57 6.81
N ASN A 186 7.16 22.44 5.81
CA ASN A 186 6.83 21.14 5.21
C ASN A 186 8.04 20.45 4.57
N SER A 187 8.93 21.22 3.94
CA SER A 187 10.12 20.65 3.29
C SER A 187 11.18 20.19 4.28
N LEU A 188 11.34 20.93 5.38
CA LEU A 188 12.28 20.61 6.46
C LEU A 188 11.74 19.48 7.35
N GLY A 189 10.45 19.53 7.69
CA GLY A 189 9.77 18.55 8.55
C GLY A 189 9.92 17.13 8.04
N GLY A 190 9.69 16.88 6.76
CA GLY A 190 9.89 15.54 6.18
C GLY A 190 11.34 15.03 6.25
N ALA A 191 12.34 15.91 6.14
CA ALA A 191 13.75 15.53 6.30
C ALA A 191 14.09 15.22 7.76
N LEU A 192 13.55 15.98 8.70
CA LEU A 192 13.72 15.76 10.13
C LEU A 192 13.00 14.49 10.61
N LEU A 193 11.78 14.23 10.12
CA LEU A 193 11.05 13.00 10.40
C LEU A 193 11.82 11.77 9.91
N ALA A 194 12.43 11.85 8.72
CA ALA A 194 13.28 10.78 8.20
C ALA A 194 14.57 10.59 9.00
N LEU A 195 15.13 11.65 9.59
CA LEU A 195 16.23 11.57 10.55
C LEU A 195 15.80 10.89 11.86
N GLU A 196 14.66 11.29 12.43
CA GLU A 196 14.10 10.69 13.66
C GLU A 196 13.83 9.19 13.50
N ASN A 197 13.44 8.77 12.30
CA ASN A 197 13.24 7.36 11.94
C ASN A 197 14.54 6.64 11.52
N SER A 198 15.71 7.25 11.66
CA SER A 198 17.01 6.67 11.29
C SER A 198 17.11 6.22 9.82
N ILE A 199 16.37 6.87 8.92
CA ILE A 199 16.39 6.54 7.48
C ILE A 199 17.48 7.33 6.75
N ILE A 200 17.67 8.59 7.13
CA ILE A 200 18.63 9.49 6.48
C ILE A 200 19.51 10.22 7.50
N THR A 201 20.71 10.58 7.05
CA THR A 201 21.55 11.61 7.67
C THR A 201 21.45 12.87 6.80
N PRO A 202 20.66 13.89 7.18
CA PRO A 202 20.42 15.04 6.32
C PRO A 202 21.61 16.02 6.31
N ILE A 203 21.95 16.51 5.12
CA ILE A 203 22.85 17.64 4.88
C ILE A 203 22.01 18.76 4.26
N LEU A 204 21.73 19.82 5.01
CA LEU A 204 20.84 20.89 4.57
C LEU A 204 21.62 21.89 3.71
N VAL A 205 21.21 22.09 2.45
CA VAL A 205 21.89 22.99 1.50
C VAL A 205 20.95 24.12 1.10
N GLY A 206 21.16 25.34 1.60
CA GLY A 206 20.26 26.47 1.32
C GLY A 206 20.59 27.73 2.09
N ASP A 207 19.63 28.65 2.21
CA ASP A 207 19.77 29.85 3.03
C ASP A 207 19.65 29.52 4.53
N PRO A 208 20.74 29.65 5.34
CA PRO A 208 20.72 29.29 6.75
C PRO A 208 19.68 30.07 7.57
N ASP A 209 19.42 31.33 7.21
CA ASP A 209 18.48 32.19 7.93
C ASP A 209 17.06 31.66 7.77
N LYS A 210 16.70 31.24 6.55
CA LYS A 210 15.38 30.67 6.25
C LYS A 210 15.20 29.26 6.79
N ILE A 211 16.24 28.42 6.72
CA ILE A 211 16.23 27.07 7.32
C ILE A 211 15.99 27.18 8.83
N THR A 212 16.68 28.11 9.50
CA THR A 212 16.50 28.36 10.94
C THR A 212 15.09 28.86 11.25
N ALA A 213 14.54 29.76 10.42
CA ALA A 213 13.17 30.24 10.57
C ALA A 213 12.13 29.12 10.38
N ALA A 214 12.33 28.22 9.41
CA ALA A 214 11.49 27.05 9.20
C ALA A 214 11.55 26.08 10.39
N ALA A 215 12.74 25.83 10.94
CA ALA A 215 12.91 25.00 12.13
C ALA A 215 12.21 25.59 13.36
N ALA A 216 12.31 26.91 13.55
CA ALA A 216 11.64 27.60 14.65
C ALA A 216 10.10 27.47 14.56
N GLN A 217 9.53 27.52 13.35
CA GLN A 217 8.09 27.30 13.14
C GLN A 217 7.65 25.87 13.47
N LEU A 218 8.51 24.89 13.24
CA LEU A 218 8.28 23.49 13.61
C LEU A 218 8.55 23.19 15.09
N GLY A 219 9.17 24.12 15.82
CA GLY A 219 9.71 23.84 17.16
C GLY A 219 10.86 22.82 17.14
N ALA A 220 11.54 22.66 16.01
CA ALA A 220 12.59 21.66 15.82
C ALA A 220 13.98 22.19 16.17
N ASN A 221 14.84 21.31 16.69
CA ASN A 221 16.24 21.60 16.98
C ASN A 221 17.15 21.08 15.87
N LEU A 222 18.00 21.95 15.31
CA LEU A 222 18.95 21.60 14.25
C LEU A 222 20.35 21.23 14.77
N ALA A 223 20.55 21.13 16.09
CA ALA A 223 21.83 20.78 16.67
C ALA A 223 22.35 19.43 16.14
N GLY A 224 23.58 19.42 15.61
CA GLY A 224 24.22 18.23 15.03
C GLY A 224 23.90 17.99 13.56
N ILE A 225 23.01 18.78 12.93
CA ILE A 225 22.72 18.68 11.51
C ILE A 225 23.63 19.63 10.73
N GLU A 226 24.28 19.14 9.67
CA GLU A 226 25.14 19.96 8.82
C GLU A 226 24.30 20.92 7.97
N ILE A 227 24.66 22.21 7.98
CA ILE A 227 24.05 23.24 7.13
C ILE A 227 25.13 23.84 6.23
N ILE A 228 24.98 23.66 4.92
CA ILE A 228 25.83 24.24 3.89
C ILE A 228 25.13 25.46 3.32
N GLN A 229 25.72 26.63 3.57
CA GLN A 229 25.21 27.89 3.08
C GLN A 229 25.25 27.94 1.54
N ALA A 230 24.09 28.13 0.93
CA ALA A 230 23.93 28.37 -0.50
C ALA A 230 22.75 29.34 -0.72
N LYS A 231 23.06 30.62 -0.94
CA LYS A 231 22.03 31.64 -1.18
C LYS A 231 21.54 31.54 -2.63
N GLY A 232 20.27 31.19 -2.80
CA GLY A 232 19.60 31.03 -4.10
C GLY A 232 19.46 29.57 -4.52
N HIS A 233 18.31 29.23 -5.11
CA HIS A 233 17.95 27.85 -5.41
C HIS A 233 18.89 27.17 -6.43
N ASP A 234 19.36 27.88 -7.45
CA ASP A 234 20.32 27.34 -8.42
C ASP A 234 21.65 26.97 -7.76
N VAL A 235 22.16 27.84 -6.89
CA VAL A 235 23.41 27.62 -6.14
C VAL A 235 23.27 26.43 -5.20
N ALA A 236 22.15 26.35 -4.48
CA ALA A 236 21.84 25.24 -3.59
C ALA A 236 21.74 23.91 -4.35
N ALA A 237 21.04 23.89 -5.49
CA ALA A 237 20.91 22.69 -6.31
C ALA A 237 22.25 22.21 -6.86
N HIS A 238 23.08 23.10 -7.39
CA HIS A 238 24.41 22.74 -7.85
C HIS A 238 25.31 22.24 -6.72
N ARG A 239 25.30 22.91 -5.56
CA ARG A 239 26.11 22.49 -4.42
C ARG A 239 25.68 21.12 -3.90
N ALA A 240 24.39 20.83 -3.81
CA ALA A 240 23.89 19.54 -3.39
C ALA A 240 24.30 18.42 -4.35
N VAL A 241 24.25 18.67 -5.66
CA VAL A 241 24.76 17.73 -6.67
C VAL A 241 26.27 17.52 -6.53
N ASP A 242 27.04 18.58 -6.25
CA ASP A 242 28.48 18.46 -5.99
C ASP A 242 28.77 17.54 -4.79
N LEU A 243 27.98 17.60 -3.71
CA LEU A 243 28.14 16.70 -2.55
C LEU A 243 27.97 15.23 -2.93
N VAL A 244 27.06 14.92 -3.85
CA VAL A 244 26.87 13.56 -4.34
C VAL A 244 28.06 13.11 -5.18
N VAL A 245 28.55 13.97 -6.08
CA VAL A 245 29.75 13.69 -6.88
C VAL A 245 31.01 13.55 -6.00
N GLU A 246 31.10 14.32 -4.91
CA GLU A 246 32.16 14.23 -3.89
C GLU A 246 32.04 12.99 -2.99
N GLY A 247 30.96 12.21 -3.08
CA GLY A 247 30.69 11.05 -2.22
C GLY A 247 30.28 11.39 -0.78
N LYS A 248 30.00 12.67 -0.49
CA LYS A 248 29.53 13.13 0.84
C LYS A 248 28.03 12.90 1.03
N ALA A 249 27.28 12.93 -0.05
CA ALA A 249 25.87 12.56 -0.08
C ALA A 249 25.69 11.36 -1.02
N ARG A 250 24.72 10.50 -0.73
CA ARG A 250 24.36 9.35 -1.57
C ARG A 250 22.97 9.47 -2.18
N MET A 251 22.19 10.44 -1.71
CA MET A 251 20.86 10.75 -2.21
C MET A 251 20.64 12.27 -2.25
N LEU A 252 19.71 12.70 -3.09
CA LEU A 252 19.21 14.08 -3.12
C LEU A 252 17.76 14.10 -2.66
N MET A 253 17.37 15.16 -1.94
CA MET A 253 15.96 15.43 -1.64
C MET A 253 15.59 16.85 -2.01
N LYS A 254 14.50 17.00 -2.74
CA LYS A 254 13.96 18.31 -3.11
C LYS A 254 13.27 18.97 -1.91
N GLY A 255 13.73 20.17 -1.53
CA GLY A 255 13.03 21.05 -0.59
C GLY A 255 12.14 22.08 -1.29
N HIS A 256 12.17 23.33 -0.82
CA HIS A 256 11.41 24.46 -1.35
C HIS A 256 12.04 25.07 -2.62
N LEU A 257 12.11 24.29 -3.69
CA LEU A 257 12.51 24.81 -5.01
C LEU A 257 11.65 24.22 -6.13
N HIS A 258 11.79 24.78 -7.33
CA HIS A 258 11.11 24.24 -8.50
C HIS A 258 11.86 23.01 -9.03
N THR A 259 11.11 22.01 -9.52
CA THR A 259 11.69 20.71 -9.91
C THR A 259 12.71 20.84 -11.04
N ASP A 260 12.47 21.74 -11.99
CA ASP A 260 13.35 21.98 -13.13
C ASP A 260 14.73 22.50 -12.71
N VAL A 261 14.82 23.31 -11.64
CA VAL A 261 16.09 23.81 -11.07
C VAL A 261 16.94 22.63 -10.58
N LEU A 262 16.35 21.74 -9.79
CA LEU A 262 17.05 20.57 -9.26
C LEU A 262 17.47 19.61 -10.39
N LEU A 263 16.55 19.29 -11.32
CA LEU A 263 16.83 18.38 -12.42
C LEU A 263 17.88 18.95 -13.38
N ARG A 264 17.86 20.26 -13.65
CA ARG A 264 18.89 20.92 -14.47
C ARG A 264 20.28 20.81 -13.84
N ALA A 265 20.36 21.01 -12.52
CA ALA A 265 21.61 20.82 -11.78
C ALA A 265 22.09 19.35 -11.83
N ALA A 266 21.18 18.39 -11.65
CA ALA A 266 21.51 16.96 -11.72
C ALA A 266 21.92 16.50 -13.14
N LEU A 267 21.38 17.12 -14.19
CA LEU A 267 21.59 16.74 -15.59
C LEU A 267 22.70 17.51 -16.31
N ARG A 268 23.46 18.36 -15.62
CA ARG A 268 24.59 19.08 -16.25
C ARG A 268 25.64 18.10 -16.80
N ARG A 269 26.33 18.51 -17.88
CA ARG A 269 27.29 17.64 -18.58
C ARG A 269 28.52 17.30 -17.72
N GLU A 270 29.06 18.28 -17.02
CA GLU A 270 30.23 18.11 -16.15
C GLU A 270 29.80 18.08 -14.69
N LYS A 271 30.27 17.10 -13.92
CA LYS A 271 29.89 16.89 -12.51
C LYS A 271 28.37 16.76 -12.31
N GLY A 272 27.65 16.19 -13.26
CA GLY A 272 26.24 15.81 -13.11
C GLY A 272 26.09 14.35 -12.67
N LEU A 273 24.85 13.88 -12.58
CA LEU A 273 24.50 12.52 -12.12
C LEU A 273 24.07 11.60 -13.27
N ARG A 274 24.51 11.87 -14.50
CA ARG A 274 24.08 11.12 -15.70
C ARG A 274 24.81 9.77 -15.75
N THR A 275 24.06 8.70 -16.03
CA THR A 275 24.59 7.31 -16.08
C THR A 275 24.55 6.68 -17.47
N GLY A 276 24.23 7.48 -18.51
CA GLY A 276 24.00 6.99 -19.87
C GLY A 276 22.56 6.58 -20.16
N ARG A 277 21.73 6.35 -19.13
CA ARG A 277 20.28 6.13 -19.25
C ARG A 277 19.47 7.41 -19.03
N ARG A 278 18.25 7.46 -19.56
CA ARG A 278 17.29 8.50 -19.26
C ARG A 278 16.84 8.42 -17.81
N LEU A 279 16.77 9.58 -17.14
CA LEU A 279 16.14 9.69 -15.82
C LEU A 279 14.63 9.52 -15.95
N SER A 280 14.01 8.83 -15.02
CA SER A 280 12.56 8.67 -14.96
C SER A 280 12.05 8.81 -13.54
N HIS A 281 10.81 9.27 -13.40
CA HIS A 281 10.12 9.33 -12.12
C HIS A 281 9.24 8.08 -11.90
N VAL A 282 9.22 7.59 -10.66
CA VAL A 282 8.30 6.54 -10.23
C VAL A 282 7.56 7.00 -8.99
N PHE A 283 6.23 6.92 -9.04
CA PHE A 283 5.41 6.90 -7.83
C PHE A 283 5.25 5.46 -7.36
N VAL A 284 5.67 5.14 -6.14
CA VAL A 284 5.30 3.91 -5.44
C VAL A 284 4.06 4.24 -4.62
N MET A 285 2.94 3.60 -4.94
CA MET A 285 1.61 3.91 -4.40
C MET A 285 1.18 2.81 -3.43
N ASP A 286 0.82 3.19 -2.21
CA ASP A 286 0.17 2.33 -1.25
C ASP A 286 -1.34 2.58 -1.27
N VAL A 287 -2.04 1.76 -2.07
CA VAL A 287 -3.47 1.91 -2.32
C VAL A 287 -4.27 1.04 -1.33
N PRO A 288 -5.17 1.63 -0.51
CA PRO A 288 -6.05 0.89 0.37
C PRO A 288 -6.80 -0.25 -0.33
N GLY A 289 -6.85 -1.41 0.32
CA GLY A 289 -7.50 -2.62 -0.22
C GLY A 289 -6.65 -3.42 -1.23
N MET A 290 -5.49 -2.90 -1.67
CA MET A 290 -4.60 -3.65 -2.55
C MET A 290 -3.66 -4.57 -1.79
N SER A 291 -3.39 -5.75 -2.38
CA SER A 291 -2.48 -6.76 -1.82
C SER A 291 -1.00 -6.45 -2.02
N ARG A 292 -0.67 -5.43 -2.81
CA ARG A 292 0.68 -5.01 -3.17
C ARG A 292 0.72 -3.50 -3.46
N PRO A 293 1.89 -2.85 -3.37
CA PRO A 293 2.04 -1.50 -3.90
C PRO A 293 1.89 -1.49 -5.43
N ILE A 294 1.39 -0.38 -5.99
CA ILE A 294 1.41 -0.11 -7.44
C ILE A 294 2.49 0.92 -7.73
N MET A 295 3.31 0.66 -8.74
CA MET A 295 4.27 1.65 -9.25
C MET A 295 3.71 2.32 -10.51
N VAL A 296 3.75 3.65 -10.60
CA VAL A 296 3.32 4.42 -11.79
C VAL A 296 4.50 5.22 -12.35
N THR A 297 4.79 5.07 -13.64
CA THR A 297 5.93 5.73 -14.30
C THR A 297 5.67 6.04 -15.77
N ASP A 298 6.10 7.16 -16.36
CA ASP A 298 6.69 8.36 -15.76
C ASP A 298 5.61 9.45 -15.59
N ALA A 299 5.47 9.98 -14.38
CA ALA A 299 4.42 10.94 -14.03
C ALA A 299 4.93 12.36 -13.73
N ALA A 300 6.24 12.63 -13.88
CA ALA A 300 6.81 13.92 -13.45
C ALA A 300 8.01 14.44 -14.26
N VAL A 301 8.72 13.62 -15.03
CA VAL A 301 9.98 14.01 -15.69
C VAL A 301 9.86 14.01 -17.21
N ASN A 302 9.39 12.91 -17.81
CA ASN A 302 9.38 12.76 -19.27
C ASN A 302 8.00 13.10 -19.85
N ILE A 303 7.90 14.23 -20.57
CA ILE A 303 6.64 14.78 -21.10
C ILE A 303 5.99 13.84 -22.12
N ALA A 304 6.68 13.58 -23.23
CA ALA A 304 6.23 12.70 -24.30
C ALA A 304 7.40 11.78 -24.69
N PRO A 305 7.65 10.70 -23.92
CA PRO A 305 8.81 9.85 -24.14
C PRO A 305 8.68 9.08 -25.46
N ASP A 306 9.77 9.02 -26.22
CA ASP A 306 9.89 8.11 -27.37
C ASP A 306 10.13 6.66 -26.92
N LEU A 307 10.19 5.73 -27.87
CA LEU A 307 10.32 4.30 -27.57
C LEU A 307 11.60 3.97 -26.79
N GLU A 308 12.74 4.55 -27.16
CA GLU A 308 14.02 4.33 -26.47
C GLU A 308 13.95 4.87 -25.04
N THR A 309 13.38 6.07 -24.85
CA THR A 309 13.14 6.64 -23.53
C THR A 309 12.19 5.76 -22.71
N LYS A 310 11.13 5.21 -23.31
CA LYS A 310 10.21 4.29 -22.61
C LYS A 310 10.90 3.00 -22.20
N ALA A 311 11.84 2.48 -22.99
CA ALA A 311 12.63 1.31 -22.60
C ALA A 311 13.50 1.60 -21.36
N ASP A 312 14.13 2.77 -21.30
CA ASP A 312 14.84 3.23 -20.10
C ASP A 312 13.90 3.40 -18.89
N ILE A 313 12.71 3.99 -19.10
CA ILE A 313 11.68 4.13 -18.06
C ILE A 313 11.30 2.77 -17.48
N VAL A 314 11.02 1.79 -18.34
CA VAL A 314 10.68 0.41 -17.94
C VAL A 314 11.84 -0.22 -17.14
N GLN A 315 13.06 -0.17 -17.67
CA GLN A 315 14.22 -0.80 -17.03
C GLN A 315 14.52 -0.17 -15.65
N ASN A 316 14.40 1.16 -15.55
CA ASN A 316 14.57 1.87 -14.29
C ASN A 316 13.51 1.42 -13.27
N ALA A 317 12.23 1.35 -13.67
CA ALA A 317 11.16 0.93 -12.76
C ALA A 317 11.32 -0.52 -12.29
N ILE A 318 11.78 -1.44 -13.14
CA ILE A 318 12.13 -2.81 -12.76
C ILE A 318 13.24 -2.81 -11.70
N HIS A 319 14.30 -2.01 -11.89
CA HIS A 319 15.39 -1.91 -10.91
C HIS A 319 14.90 -1.39 -9.55
N LEU A 320 14.00 -0.41 -9.55
CA LEU A 320 13.41 0.09 -8.32
C LEU A 320 12.52 -0.97 -7.66
N ALA A 321 11.70 -1.69 -8.42
CA ALA A 321 10.85 -2.77 -7.91
C ALA A 321 11.67 -3.86 -7.21
N HIS A 322 12.80 -4.28 -7.80
CA HIS A 322 13.73 -5.19 -7.15
C HIS A 322 14.30 -4.62 -5.85
N SER A 323 14.64 -3.33 -5.83
CA SER A 323 15.23 -2.68 -4.65
C SER A 323 14.27 -2.67 -3.44
N ILE A 324 12.96 -2.66 -3.69
CA ILE A 324 11.92 -2.71 -2.65
C ILE A 324 11.43 -4.15 -2.33
N GLY A 325 12.02 -5.16 -2.98
CA GLY A 325 11.77 -6.57 -2.72
C GLY A 325 10.75 -7.25 -3.63
N ILE A 326 10.42 -6.66 -4.79
CA ILE A 326 9.62 -7.33 -5.82
C ILE A 326 10.57 -8.14 -6.72
N GLU A 327 10.64 -9.45 -6.48
CA GLU A 327 11.60 -10.34 -7.17
C GLU A 327 11.31 -10.50 -8.66
N MET A 328 10.03 -10.56 -9.05
CA MET A 328 9.61 -10.71 -10.44
C MET A 328 8.58 -9.64 -10.80
N PRO A 329 9.02 -8.39 -11.07
CA PRO A 329 8.15 -7.29 -11.39
C PRO A 329 7.35 -7.54 -12.67
N LYS A 330 6.04 -7.33 -12.60
CA LYS A 330 5.12 -7.40 -13.73
C LYS A 330 4.82 -6.00 -14.23
N VAL A 331 5.29 -5.67 -15.43
CA VAL A 331 5.17 -4.36 -16.05
C VAL A 331 4.05 -4.38 -17.06
N GLY A 332 2.93 -3.73 -16.73
CA GLY A 332 1.86 -3.44 -17.68
C GLY A 332 2.12 -2.12 -18.39
N VAL A 333 2.35 -2.18 -19.71
CA VAL A 333 2.50 -0.97 -20.53
C VAL A 333 1.13 -0.51 -21.00
N LEU A 334 0.73 0.67 -20.55
CA LEU A 334 -0.63 1.15 -20.65
C LEU A 334 -0.96 1.79 -22.00
N SER A 335 -2.15 1.49 -22.48
CA SER A 335 -2.82 2.14 -23.60
C SER A 335 -4.32 2.25 -23.33
N ALA A 336 -5.07 2.81 -24.27
CA ALA A 336 -6.54 2.88 -24.19
C ALA A 336 -7.23 1.61 -24.71
N VAL A 337 -6.47 0.66 -25.25
CA VAL A 337 -6.94 -0.57 -25.92
C VAL A 337 -5.98 -1.72 -25.61
N GLU A 338 -6.43 -2.95 -25.82
CA GLU A 338 -5.66 -4.18 -25.58
C GLU A 338 -5.04 -4.76 -26.87
N THR A 339 -5.48 -4.26 -28.02
CA THR A 339 -4.97 -4.69 -29.34
C THR A 339 -4.01 -3.66 -29.91
N ILE A 340 -3.01 -4.12 -30.64
CA ILE A 340 -2.10 -3.23 -31.37
C ILE A 340 -2.87 -2.45 -32.43
N ASN A 341 -2.94 -1.14 -32.28
CA ASN A 341 -3.57 -0.24 -33.24
C ASN A 341 -2.49 0.73 -33.80
N PRO A 342 -2.10 0.60 -35.08
CA PRO A 342 -1.09 1.48 -35.68
C PRO A 342 -1.39 2.98 -35.61
N HIS A 343 -2.66 3.36 -35.44
CA HIS A 343 -3.08 4.76 -35.30
C HIS A 343 -3.04 5.26 -33.86
N LEU A 344 -2.71 4.40 -32.90
CA LEU A 344 -2.57 4.73 -31.49
C LEU A 344 -1.12 4.42 -31.05
N PRO A 345 -0.22 5.43 -31.04
CA PRO A 345 1.21 5.23 -30.77
C PRO A 345 1.50 4.48 -29.48
N SER A 346 0.75 4.75 -28.41
CA SER A 346 0.93 4.05 -27.13
C SER A 346 0.71 2.53 -27.24
N SER A 347 -0.19 2.09 -28.13
CA SER A 347 -0.44 0.66 -28.34
C SER A 347 0.71 -0.02 -29.10
N VAL A 348 1.33 0.70 -30.03
CA VAL A 348 2.49 0.24 -30.79
C VAL A 348 3.73 0.19 -29.90
N ASP A 349 3.97 1.25 -29.13
CA ASP A 349 5.08 1.32 -28.18
C ASP A 349 5.00 0.20 -27.15
N ALA A 350 3.81 -0.07 -26.60
CA ALA A 350 3.59 -1.15 -25.65
C ALA A 350 3.96 -2.53 -26.21
N ALA A 351 3.53 -2.81 -27.43
CA ALA A 351 3.87 -4.07 -28.11
C ALA A 351 5.38 -4.18 -28.39
N LEU A 352 6.02 -3.08 -28.79
CA LEU A 352 7.47 -3.06 -29.01
C LEU A 352 8.25 -3.26 -27.70
N LEU A 353 7.84 -2.63 -26.60
CA LEU A 353 8.47 -2.81 -25.29
C LEU A 353 8.31 -4.24 -24.76
N SER A 354 7.13 -4.83 -24.91
CA SER A 354 6.91 -6.26 -24.63
C SER A 354 7.88 -7.12 -25.44
N LYS A 355 8.01 -6.86 -26.75
CA LYS A 355 8.94 -7.61 -27.60
C LYS A 355 10.41 -7.39 -27.26
N MET A 356 10.78 -6.19 -26.84
CA MET A 356 12.13 -5.85 -26.37
C MET A 356 12.48 -6.63 -25.11
N ALA A 357 11.53 -6.80 -24.19
CA ALA A 357 11.72 -7.64 -23.00
C ALA A 357 11.88 -9.11 -23.35
N GLU A 358 11.03 -9.65 -24.23
CA GLU A 358 11.17 -11.04 -24.72
C GLU A 358 12.53 -11.31 -25.40
N ARG A 359 13.10 -10.28 -26.04
CA ARG A 359 14.41 -10.35 -26.70
C ARG A 359 15.59 -10.02 -25.78
N GLY A 360 15.35 -9.75 -24.50
CA GLY A 360 16.38 -9.47 -23.51
C GLY A 360 16.99 -8.07 -23.59
N GLN A 361 16.37 -7.13 -24.30
CA GLN A 361 16.77 -5.70 -24.27
C GLN A 361 16.31 -5.03 -22.98
N ILE A 362 15.18 -5.48 -22.42
CA ILE A 362 14.71 -5.15 -21.08
C ILE A 362 14.79 -6.43 -20.25
N THR A 363 15.32 -6.34 -19.03
CA THR A 363 15.65 -7.52 -18.21
C THR A 363 15.19 -7.35 -16.77
N GLY A 364 15.01 -8.48 -16.07
CA GLY A 364 14.66 -8.53 -14.64
C GLY A 364 13.15 -8.55 -14.34
N GLY A 365 12.28 -8.37 -15.33
CA GLY A 365 10.84 -8.41 -15.13
C GLY A 365 10.08 -8.94 -16.34
N LEU A 366 8.79 -9.20 -16.15
CA LEU A 366 7.86 -9.55 -17.21
C LEU A 366 7.22 -8.26 -17.72
N VAL A 367 7.30 -7.99 -19.01
CA VAL A 367 6.72 -6.79 -19.62
C VAL A 367 5.66 -7.24 -20.61
N ASP A 368 4.47 -6.66 -20.51
CA ASP A 368 3.41 -6.92 -21.47
C ASP A 368 2.55 -5.69 -21.74
N GLY A 369 1.95 -5.65 -22.91
CA GLY A 369 1.12 -4.57 -23.38
C GLY A 369 0.85 -4.64 -24.89
N PRO A 370 -0.13 -3.87 -25.39
CA PRO A 370 -0.86 -2.84 -24.66
C PRO A 370 -1.92 -3.39 -23.69
N LEU A 371 -2.02 -2.78 -22.51
CA LEU A 371 -3.06 -3.06 -21.52
C LEU A 371 -3.85 -1.80 -21.21
N ALA A 372 -5.16 -1.92 -21.04
CA ALA A 372 -5.95 -0.84 -20.46
C ALA A 372 -5.86 -0.90 -18.93
N MET A 373 -6.17 0.22 -18.26
CA MET A 373 -6.00 0.31 -16.80
C MET A 373 -6.74 -0.79 -16.03
N ASP A 374 -7.97 -1.11 -16.41
CA ASP A 374 -8.81 -2.11 -15.76
C ASP A 374 -8.18 -3.51 -15.82
N ASN A 375 -7.76 -3.94 -17.01
CA ASN A 375 -7.13 -5.25 -17.20
C ASN A 375 -5.64 -5.29 -16.84
N ALA A 376 -5.00 -4.17 -16.55
CA ALA A 376 -3.67 -4.19 -15.94
C ALA A 376 -3.72 -4.60 -14.46
N VAL A 377 -4.76 -4.20 -13.73
CA VAL A 377 -4.83 -4.34 -12.26
C VAL A 377 -5.92 -5.28 -11.73
N ASP A 378 -6.92 -5.64 -12.55
CA ASP A 378 -8.01 -6.56 -12.17
C ASP A 378 -8.00 -7.85 -13.01
N LEU A 379 -7.81 -8.98 -12.33
CA LEU A 379 -7.75 -10.31 -12.96
C LEU A 379 -9.07 -10.74 -13.61
N ASN A 380 -10.22 -10.32 -13.08
CA ASN A 380 -11.52 -10.63 -13.66
C ASN A 380 -11.76 -9.80 -14.94
N ALA A 381 -11.34 -8.55 -14.97
CA ALA A 381 -11.39 -7.69 -16.16
C ALA A 381 -10.50 -8.27 -17.27
N ALA A 382 -9.27 -8.67 -16.95
CA ALA A 382 -8.37 -9.34 -17.89
C ALA A 382 -8.99 -10.63 -18.48
N ARG A 383 -9.57 -11.48 -17.61
CA ARG A 383 -10.26 -12.71 -18.04
C ARG A 383 -11.48 -12.44 -18.90
N THR A 384 -12.29 -11.45 -18.54
CA THR A 384 -13.49 -11.06 -19.30
C THR A 384 -13.13 -10.58 -20.70
N LYS A 385 -12.00 -9.91 -20.85
CA LYS A 385 -11.43 -9.48 -22.14
C LYS A 385 -10.64 -10.57 -22.86
N GLY A 386 -10.54 -11.78 -22.31
CA GLY A 386 -9.86 -12.92 -22.94
C GLY A 386 -8.33 -12.78 -22.99
N ILE A 387 -7.73 -11.94 -22.15
CA ILE A 387 -6.29 -11.68 -22.17
C ILE A 387 -5.57 -12.80 -21.45
N THR A 388 -4.65 -13.48 -22.16
CA THR A 388 -3.76 -14.49 -21.57
C THR A 388 -2.38 -13.88 -21.44
N SER A 389 -2.04 -13.44 -20.24
CA SER A 389 -0.77 -12.78 -19.93
C SER A 389 -0.40 -13.04 -18.47
N PRO A 390 0.89 -13.28 -18.16
CA PRO A 390 1.34 -13.37 -16.78
C PRO A 390 1.35 -11.99 -16.07
N VAL A 391 1.15 -10.89 -16.80
CA VAL A 391 1.12 -9.52 -16.29
C VAL A 391 -0.31 -9.01 -16.09
N ALA A 392 -1.22 -9.30 -17.03
CA ALA A 392 -2.58 -8.77 -17.00
C ALA A 392 -3.33 -9.14 -15.70
N GLY A 393 -3.96 -8.14 -15.11
CA GLY A 393 -4.74 -8.22 -13.88
C GLY A 393 -3.91 -8.23 -12.59
N VAL A 394 -2.59 -8.25 -12.71
CA VAL A 394 -1.66 -8.36 -11.58
C VAL A 394 -0.39 -7.54 -11.77
N ALA A 395 -0.43 -6.49 -12.61
CA ALA A 395 0.72 -5.62 -12.84
C ALA A 395 1.18 -4.94 -11.54
N ASP A 396 2.49 -4.97 -11.30
CA ASP A 396 3.16 -4.26 -10.20
C ASP A 396 3.57 -2.85 -10.66
N ILE A 397 3.94 -2.70 -11.93
CA ILE A 397 4.38 -1.45 -12.55
C ILE A 397 3.45 -1.09 -13.71
N LEU A 398 2.96 0.15 -13.71
CA LEU A 398 2.14 0.75 -14.74
C LEU A 398 2.98 1.78 -15.51
N VAL A 399 3.35 1.45 -16.74
CA VAL A 399 4.08 2.35 -17.63
C VAL A 399 3.06 3.14 -18.45
N VAL A 400 2.91 4.42 -18.12
CA VAL A 400 1.95 5.32 -18.77
C VAL A 400 2.47 5.83 -20.12
N PRO A 401 1.57 6.20 -21.05
CA PRO A 401 1.98 6.63 -22.38
C PRO A 401 2.71 7.98 -22.42
N ASN A 402 2.38 8.89 -21.50
CA ASN A 402 2.91 10.25 -21.40
C ASN A 402 2.68 10.83 -19.98
N ILE A 403 3.23 12.03 -19.73
CA ILE A 403 3.19 12.67 -18.42
C ILE A 403 1.76 13.02 -17.97
N GLU A 404 0.88 13.40 -18.90
CA GLU A 404 -0.50 13.75 -18.56
C GLU A 404 -1.25 12.54 -17.99
N ALA A 405 -1.14 11.39 -18.65
CA ALA A 405 -1.71 10.14 -18.16
C ALA A 405 -1.10 9.73 -16.81
N GLY A 406 0.23 9.83 -16.66
CA GLY A 406 0.93 9.53 -15.41
C GLY A 406 0.47 10.40 -14.26
N ASN A 407 0.39 11.72 -14.48
CA ASN A 407 -0.02 12.67 -13.47
C ASN A 407 -1.49 12.45 -13.05
N MET A 408 -2.38 12.26 -14.02
CA MET A 408 -3.80 11.99 -13.75
C MET A 408 -4.00 10.70 -12.97
N VAL A 409 -3.32 9.60 -13.34
CA VAL A 409 -3.43 8.31 -12.63
C VAL A 409 -2.92 8.44 -11.20
N ALA A 410 -1.72 9.01 -11.00
CA ALA A 410 -1.16 9.17 -9.67
C ALA A 410 -2.08 10.03 -8.77
N LYS A 411 -2.60 11.15 -9.30
CA LYS A 411 -3.50 12.04 -8.54
C LYS A 411 -4.87 11.41 -8.31
N GLN A 412 -5.41 10.64 -9.24
CA GLN A 412 -6.65 9.88 -9.03
C GLN A 412 -6.47 8.88 -7.89
N LEU A 413 -5.36 8.14 -7.87
CA LEU A 413 -5.09 7.17 -6.80
C LEU A 413 -4.96 7.87 -5.44
N THR A 414 -4.24 8.99 -5.36
CA THR A 414 -4.07 9.74 -4.11
C THR A 414 -5.39 10.32 -3.59
N TYR A 415 -6.15 11.03 -4.43
CA TYR A 415 -7.30 11.82 -3.94
C TYR A 415 -8.64 11.08 -3.95
N ILE A 416 -8.81 10.07 -4.81
CA ILE A 416 -10.07 9.31 -4.92
C ILE A 416 -9.92 7.92 -4.29
N SER A 417 -8.78 7.26 -4.51
CA SER A 417 -8.51 5.95 -3.92
C SER A 417 -7.81 6.03 -2.57
N HIS A 418 -7.58 7.24 -2.06
CA HIS A 418 -6.92 7.50 -0.77
C HIS A 418 -5.55 6.85 -0.66
N ALA A 419 -4.79 6.75 -1.75
CA ALA A 419 -3.46 6.15 -1.74
C ALA A 419 -2.40 7.13 -1.22
N GLU A 420 -1.48 6.64 -0.40
CA GLU A 420 -0.24 7.36 -0.11
C GLU A 420 0.77 7.13 -1.24
N ALA A 421 1.62 8.14 -1.49
CA ALA A 421 2.50 8.16 -2.66
C ALA A 421 3.94 8.50 -2.26
N ALA A 422 4.87 7.63 -2.61
CA ALA A 422 6.30 7.87 -2.49
C ALA A 422 6.88 8.19 -3.88
N GLY A 423 7.51 9.37 -4.03
CA GLY A 423 7.98 9.90 -5.31
C GLY A 423 9.50 9.95 -5.40
N VAL A 424 10.07 9.19 -6.34
CA VAL A 424 11.53 9.13 -6.55
C VAL A 424 11.88 9.22 -8.04
N VAL A 425 12.96 9.94 -8.35
CA VAL A 425 13.61 9.92 -9.65
C VAL A 425 14.81 8.98 -9.60
N ILE A 426 14.87 8.11 -10.60
CA ILE A 426 15.86 7.05 -10.77
C ILE A 426 16.49 7.13 -12.16
N GLY A 427 17.51 6.31 -12.43
CA GLY A 427 18.33 6.38 -13.65
C GLY A 427 19.49 7.38 -13.56
N ALA A 428 19.59 8.13 -12.46
CA ALA A 428 20.77 8.93 -12.10
C ALA A 428 21.77 8.12 -11.27
N ALA A 429 22.99 8.66 -11.07
CA ALA A 429 24.03 8.04 -10.26
C ALA A 429 23.66 7.94 -8.76
N ALA A 430 22.67 8.73 -8.33
CA ALA A 430 22.05 8.69 -7.01
C ALA A 430 20.54 8.92 -7.17
N PRO A 431 19.68 8.28 -6.35
CA PRO A 431 18.25 8.55 -6.37
C PRO A 431 17.97 9.98 -5.89
N ILE A 432 16.92 10.58 -6.47
CA ILE A 432 16.46 11.92 -6.13
C ILE A 432 15.03 11.83 -5.62
N ILE A 433 14.84 12.07 -4.32
CA ILE A 433 13.54 12.15 -3.67
C ILE A 433 12.83 13.41 -4.17
N LEU A 434 11.70 13.21 -4.85
CA LEU A 434 10.97 14.25 -5.56
C LEU A 434 9.51 14.24 -5.11
N THR A 435 9.29 14.82 -3.94
CA THR A 435 7.96 15.00 -3.36
C THR A 435 7.28 16.26 -3.93
N SER A 436 5.96 16.24 -4.02
CA SER A 436 5.13 17.41 -4.29
C SER A 436 5.13 18.37 -3.11
N ARG A 437 4.66 19.60 -3.35
CA ARG A 437 4.45 20.60 -2.28
C ARG A 437 3.27 20.25 -1.38
N ALA A 438 2.29 19.52 -1.93
CA ALA A 438 1.09 19.10 -1.23
C ALA A 438 1.23 17.76 -0.50
N ASP A 439 2.38 17.08 -0.63
CA ASP A 439 2.61 15.79 0.01
C ASP A 439 2.89 16.01 1.50
N ASP A 440 2.28 15.15 2.32
CA ASP A 440 2.41 15.11 3.77
C ASP A 440 3.73 14.47 4.23
N ASP A 441 3.95 14.46 5.54
CA ASP A 441 5.18 13.96 6.14
C ASP A 441 5.35 12.44 5.94
N ALA A 442 4.25 11.68 5.95
CA ALA A 442 4.25 10.24 5.71
C ALA A 442 4.74 9.91 4.29
N SER A 443 4.22 10.60 3.27
CA SER A 443 4.64 10.45 1.87
C SER A 443 6.14 10.79 1.68
N ARG A 444 6.64 11.82 2.38
CA ARG A 444 8.07 12.18 2.35
C ARG A 444 8.93 11.11 3.00
N LEU A 445 8.55 10.64 4.18
CA LEU A 445 9.24 9.58 4.91
C LEU A 445 9.30 8.28 4.09
N ALA A 446 8.18 7.88 3.46
CA ALA A 446 8.12 6.74 2.56
C ALA A 446 9.02 6.93 1.33
N SER A 447 9.05 8.14 0.75
CA SER A 447 9.96 8.46 -0.36
C SER A 447 11.43 8.32 0.03
N CYS A 448 11.80 8.74 1.26
CA CYS A 448 13.14 8.55 1.81
C CYS A 448 13.47 7.05 1.95
N ALA A 449 12.55 6.24 2.47
CA ALA A 449 12.75 4.80 2.62
C ALA A 449 12.94 4.10 1.26
N VAL A 450 12.09 4.40 0.28
CA VAL A 450 12.20 3.87 -1.09
C VAL A 450 13.54 4.25 -1.73
N ALA A 451 13.94 5.52 -1.59
CA ALA A 451 15.22 5.99 -2.13
C ALA A 451 16.42 5.33 -1.43
N ALA A 452 16.37 5.17 -0.11
CA ALA A 452 17.45 4.53 0.67
C ALA A 452 17.63 3.07 0.27
N LEU A 453 16.54 2.30 0.20
CA LEU A 453 16.56 0.91 -0.26
C LEU A 453 17.14 0.80 -1.68
N HIS A 454 16.78 1.73 -2.57
CA HIS A 454 17.33 1.80 -3.92
C HIS A 454 18.81 2.16 -3.98
N ALA A 455 19.26 3.12 -3.16
CA ALA A 455 20.66 3.50 -3.06
C ALA A 455 21.51 2.29 -2.63
N ILE A 456 21.11 1.62 -1.54
CA ILE A 456 21.78 0.44 -0.97
C ILE A 456 21.89 -0.69 -1.99
N ALA A 457 20.80 -1.01 -2.68
CA ALA A 457 20.77 -2.08 -3.66
C ALA A 457 21.73 -1.85 -4.85
N ASN A 458 22.12 -0.60 -5.12
CA ASN A 458 22.96 -0.22 -6.26
C ASN A 458 24.40 0.13 -5.90
N GLU A 459 24.78 0.16 -4.62
CA GLU A 459 26.15 0.53 -4.21
C GLU A 459 27.22 -0.38 -4.80
N GLY A 460 26.89 -1.65 -5.10
CA GLY A 460 27.79 -2.60 -5.74
C GLY A 460 27.85 -2.51 -7.28
N LYS A 461 27.00 -1.71 -7.92
CA LYS A 461 26.90 -1.63 -9.40
C LYS A 461 27.43 -0.32 -9.99
N ILE A 462 27.65 0.71 -9.18
CA ILE A 462 28.07 2.05 -9.62
C ILE A 462 29.60 2.19 -9.74
N HIS A 463 30.36 1.20 -9.23
CA HIS A 463 31.83 1.14 -9.31
C HIS A 463 32.37 0.04 -10.25
N GLY A 464 31.50 -0.57 -11.08
CA GLY A 464 31.86 -1.62 -12.03
C GLY A 464 32.08 -1.11 -13.44
#